data_AF-A0A1C3XL10-F1
#
_entry.id   AF-A0A1C3XL10-F1
#
_cell.length_a   1.000
_cell.length_b   1.000
_cell.length_c   1.000
_cell.angle_alpha   90.00
_cell.angle_beta   90.00
_cell.angle_gamma   90.00
#
_symmetry.space_group_name_H-M   'P 1'
#
loop_
_entity.id
_entity.type
_entity.pdbx_description
1 polymer ?
#
loop_
_entity_poly.entity_id
_entity_poly.type
_entity_poly.pdbx_seq_one_letter_code
_entity_poly.pdbx_strand_id
1 'polypeptide(L)'
;MRAARALLGIDQRALAELAGISVPTIQRMEASADVVRGNVDTLMRLLAALDAAGIEVINQGAASTDGGRGVRLKSNVQPSESGTAEPSATLPSARTPP
;
A
#
# COMPACT_ATOMS: atom_id res chain seq x y z
N MET A 1 8.76 -0.50 -0.94
CA MET A 1 9.94 -0.38 -1.83
C MET A 1 10.98 0.60 -1.32
N ARG A 2 10.74 1.93 -1.34
CA ARG A 2 11.74 2.90 -0.85
C ARG A 2 12.19 2.66 0.59
N ALA A 3 11.26 2.33 1.49
CA ALA A 3 11.59 1.99 2.87
C ALA A 3 12.50 0.76 2.98
N ALA A 4 12.20 -0.31 2.23
CA ALA A 4 13.03 -1.52 2.21
C ALA A 4 14.46 -1.22 1.73
N ARG A 5 14.61 -0.41 0.67
CA ARG A 5 15.93 0.04 0.20
C ARG A 5 16.67 0.88 1.23
N ALA A 6 15.98 1.77 1.93
CA ALA A 6 16.57 2.58 2.99
C ALA A 6 17.07 1.72 4.16
N LEU A 7 16.36 0.64 4.50
CA LEU A 7 16.77 -0.31 5.54
C LEU A 7 17.99 -1.15 5.13
N LEU A 8 18.10 -1.54 3.86
CA LEU A 8 19.25 -2.27 3.32
C LEU A 8 20.44 -1.36 2.96
N GLY A 9 20.25 -0.05 2.92
CA GLY A 9 21.28 0.89 2.45
C GLY A 9 21.62 0.75 0.97
N ILE A 10 20.68 0.28 0.14
CA ILE A 10 20.90 -0.01 -1.28
C ILE A 10 20.17 0.95 -2.23
N ASP A 11 20.72 1.14 -3.41
CA ASP A 11 20.10 1.91 -4.48
C ASP A 11 19.12 1.06 -5.33
N GLN A 12 18.50 1.67 -6.35
CA GLN A 12 17.57 0.96 -7.24
C GLN A 12 18.26 -0.13 -8.09
N ARG A 13 19.55 0.05 -8.39
CA ARG A 13 20.31 -0.87 -9.26
C ARG A 13 20.67 -2.14 -8.50
N ALA A 14 21.14 -2.00 -7.27
CA ALA A 14 21.40 -3.11 -6.38
C ALA A 14 20.10 -3.90 -6.09
N LEU A 15 18.96 -3.24 -5.86
CA LEU A 15 17.69 -3.95 -5.69
C LEU A 15 17.25 -4.69 -6.96
N ALA A 16 17.45 -4.08 -8.12
CA ALA A 16 17.18 -4.70 -9.42
C ALA A 16 18.02 -5.96 -9.66
N GLU A 17 19.31 -5.91 -9.32
CA GLU A 17 20.22 -7.06 -9.41
C GLU A 17 19.82 -8.18 -8.44
N LEU A 18 19.53 -7.85 -7.18
CA LEU A 18 19.07 -8.83 -6.18
C LEU A 18 17.78 -9.55 -6.60
N ALA A 19 16.83 -8.81 -7.17
CA ALA A 19 15.57 -9.39 -7.65
C ALA A 19 15.67 -10.00 -9.06
N GLY A 20 16.76 -9.76 -9.78
CA GLY A 20 16.94 -10.10 -11.20
C GLY A 20 15.89 -9.44 -12.11
N ILE A 21 15.46 -8.23 -11.78
CA ILE A 21 14.46 -7.43 -12.50
C ILE A 21 15.15 -6.20 -13.08
N SER A 22 14.63 -5.63 -14.17
CA SER A 22 15.19 -4.40 -14.73
C SER A 22 14.98 -3.17 -13.84
N VAL A 23 15.95 -2.25 -13.83
CA VAL A 23 15.85 -0.96 -13.13
C VAL A 23 14.60 -0.15 -13.53
N PRO A 24 14.21 -0.05 -14.82
CA PRO A 24 12.97 0.62 -15.21
C PRO A 24 11.71 0.00 -14.60
N THR A 25 11.68 -1.32 -14.39
CA THR A 25 10.57 -1.98 -13.70
C THR A 25 10.53 -1.61 -12.22
N ILE A 26 11.67 -1.59 -11.53
CA ILE A 26 11.75 -1.08 -10.15
C ILE A 26 11.27 0.37 -10.07
N GLN A 27 11.68 1.24 -11.00
CA GLN A 27 11.23 2.63 -11.06
C GLN A 27 9.72 2.75 -11.24
N ARG A 28 9.12 1.99 -12.16
CA ARG A 28 7.66 1.95 -12.34
C ARG A 28 6.94 1.47 -11.08
N MET A 29 7.49 0.45 -10.40
CA MET A 29 6.94 -0.08 -9.15
C MET A 29 7.04 0.92 -8.00
N GLU A 30 8.12 1.70 -7.93
CA GLU A 30 8.28 2.77 -6.92
C GLU A 30 7.46 4.02 -7.22
N ALA A 31 7.12 4.27 -8.49
CA ALA A 31 6.28 5.40 -8.91
C ALA A 31 4.77 5.11 -8.79
N SER A 32 4.37 3.84 -8.78
CA SER A 32 2.97 3.44 -8.65
C SER A 32 2.56 3.48 -7.18
N ALA A 33 1.58 4.33 -6.85
CA ALA A 33 1.13 4.53 -5.47
C ALA A 33 0.13 3.46 -4.97
N ASP A 34 -0.57 2.77 -5.88
CA ASP A 34 -1.79 2.03 -5.51
C ASP A 34 -1.70 0.54 -5.83
N VAL A 35 -1.56 0.17 -7.10
CA VAL A 35 -1.42 -1.23 -7.51
C VAL A 35 -0.30 -1.32 -8.54
N VAL A 36 0.73 -2.11 -8.23
CA VAL A 36 1.70 -2.52 -9.24
C VAL A 36 0.96 -3.42 -10.23
N ARG A 37 0.51 -2.86 -11.35
CA ARG A 37 0.03 -3.63 -12.49
C ARG A 37 1.26 -4.23 -13.18
N GLY A 38 1.58 -5.46 -12.84
CA GLY A 38 2.76 -6.18 -13.33
C GLY A 38 2.57 -7.68 -13.33
N ASN A 39 3.53 -8.39 -13.93
CA ASN A 39 3.56 -9.85 -13.91
C ASN A 39 3.74 -10.34 -12.47
N VAL A 40 2.89 -11.26 -12.02
CA VAL A 40 2.94 -11.89 -10.68
C VAL A 40 4.33 -12.48 -10.40
N ASP A 41 4.99 -13.01 -11.43
CA ASP A 41 6.37 -13.50 -11.36
C ASP A 41 7.36 -12.42 -10.90
N THR A 42 7.23 -11.20 -11.41
CA THR A 42 8.09 -10.08 -11.04
C THR A 42 7.90 -9.69 -9.57
N LEU A 43 6.66 -9.72 -9.08
CA LEU A 43 6.37 -9.46 -7.67
C LEU A 43 6.94 -10.56 -6.77
N MET A 44 6.78 -11.83 -7.14
CA MET A 44 7.33 -12.98 -6.42
C MET A 44 8.84 -12.92 -6.30
N ARG A 45 9.54 -12.64 -7.41
CA ARG A 45 11.01 -12.52 -7.43
C ARG A 45 11.52 -11.38 -6.56
N LEU A 46 10.79 -10.26 -6.53
CA LEU A 46 11.10 -9.14 -5.64
C LEU A 46 10.90 -9.51 -4.17
N LEU A 47 9.77 -10.14 -3.82
CA LEU A 47 9.53 -10.57 -2.43
C LEU A 47 10.60 -11.56 -1.96
N ALA A 48 10.95 -12.54 -2.79
CA ALA A 48 12.00 -13.51 -2.49
C ALA A 48 13.37 -12.84 -2.28
N ALA A 49 13.71 -11.83 -3.10
CA ALA A 49 14.96 -11.09 -2.95
C ALA A 49 15.00 -10.23 -1.68
N LEU A 50 13.87 -9.63 -1.30
CA LEU A 50 13.76 -8.89 -0.04
C LEU A 50 13.87 -9.83 1.17
N ASP A 51 13.19 -10.98 1.12
CA ASP A 51 13.24 -12.00 2.17
C ASP A 51 14.66 -12.55 2.36
N ALA A 52 15.33 -12.90 1.26
CA ALA A 52 16.75 -13.33 1.28
C ALA A 52 17.71 -12.23 1.80
N ALA A 53 17.34 -10.96 1.65
CA ALA A 53 18.08 -9.83 2.21
C ALA A 53 17.72 -9.52 3.68
N GLY A 54 16.85 -10.31 4.31
CA GLY A 54 16.40 -10.13 5.70
C GLY A 54 15.29 -9.10 5.88
N ILE A 55 14.55 -8.79 4.81
CA ILE A 55 13.37 -7.92 4.86
C ILE A 55 12.09 -8.73 4.68
N GLU A 56 11.29 -8.75 5.73
CA GLU A 56 9.92 -9.24 5.68
C GLU A 56 8.95 -8.13 5.25
N VAL A 57 8.18 -8.36 4.19
CA VAL A 57 7.16 -7.42 3.72
C VAL A 57 5.80 -7.80 4.31
N ILE A 58 5.31 -6.98 5.22
CA ILE A 58 4.02 -7.20 5.91
C ILE A 58 2.90 -6.51 5.13
N ASN A 59 1.85 -7.26 4.77
CA ASN A 59 0.68 -6.74 4.06
C ASN A 59 -0.15 -5.79 4.96
N GLN A 60 -0.93 -4.91 4.32
CA GLN A 60 -1.88 -4.06 5.05
C GLN A 60 -2.85 -4.91 5.88
N GLY A 61 -2.92 -4.62 7.19
CA GLY A 61 -3.78 -5.35 8.14
C GLY A 61 -3.19 -6.65 8.69
N ALA A 62 -2.01 -7.09 8.23
CA ALA A 62 -1.35 -8.26 8.79
C ALA A 62 -0.66 -7.93 10.13
N ALA A 63 -0.85 -8.79 11.12
CA ALA A 63 -0.24 -8.66 12.44
C ALA A 63 1.27 -8.91 12.35
N SER A 64 2.09 -7.94 12.77
CA SER A 64 3.53 -8.15 12.93
C SER A 64 3.78 -8.85 14.28
N THR A 65 3.90 -10.17 14.26
CA THR A 65 4.05 -10.99 15.47
C THR A 65 5.41 -10.78 16.16
N ASP A 66 6.48 -10.50 15.40
CA ASP A 66 7.86 -10.50 15.90
C ASP A 66 8.43 -9.13 16.31
N GLY A 67 7.59 -8.08 16.36
CA GLY A 67 7.84 -6.88 17.18
C GLY A 67 9.17 -6.12 17.03
N GLY A 68 9.87 -6.22 15.89
CA GLY A 68 11.15 -5.54 15.64
C GLY A 68 11.04 -4.01 15.46
N ARG A 69 12.19 -3.32 15.49
CA ARG A 69 12.26 -1.85 15.31
C ARG A 69 11.74 -1.46 13.92
N GLY A 70 10.66 -0.67 13.87
CA GLY A 70 10.06 -0.17 12.63
C GLY A 70 9.14 1.01 12.88
N VAL A 71 8.73 1.68 11.80
CA VAL A 71 7.84 2.86 11.83
C VAL A 71 6.43 2.47 11.40
N ARG A 72 5.45 2.70 12.28
CA ARG A 72 4.02 2.65 11.95
C ARG A 72 3.49 4.07 11.79
N LEU A 73 2.74 4.31 10.73
CA LEU A 73 1.89 5.49 10.67
C LEU A 73 0.82 5.35 11.75
N LYS A 74 0.74 6.33 12.66
CA LYS A 74 -0.38 6.41 13.58
C LYS A 74 -1.66 6.62 12.76
N SER A 75 -2.65 5.77 12.98
CA SER A 75 -4.00 5.87 12.44
C SER A 75 -4.73 7.09 13.03
N ASN A 76 -4.31 8.29 12.63
CA ASN A 76 -5.16 9.48 12.65
C ASN A 76 -4.62 10.53 11.66
N VAL A 77 -4.66 10.20 10.37
CA VAL A 77 -5.02 11.21 9.36
C VAL A 77 -6.35 10.70 8.79
N GLN A 78 -7.43 11.00 9.51
CA GLN A 78 -8.74 10.98 8.87
C GLN A 78 -8.68 12.05 7.77
N PRO A 79 -9.02 11.73 6.51
CA PRO A 79 -9.38 12.77 5.55
C PRO A 79 -10.48 13.56 6.23
N SER A 80 -10.27 14.85 6.40
CA SER A 80 -11.24 15.76 7.00
C SER A 80 -12.53 15.69 6.16
N GLU A 81 -13.50 14.89 6.58
CA GLU A 81 -14.88 15.03 6.15
C GLU A 81 -15.46 16.26 6.86
N SER A 82 -15.15 17.44 6.32
CA SER A 82 -15.88 18.66 6.63
C SER A 82 -17.21 18.61 5.88
N GLY A 83 -18.28 18.33 6.62
CA GLY A 83 -19.62 18.04 6.10
C GLY A 83 -20.45 19.25 5.64
N THR A 84 -21.77 18.99 5.61
CA THR A 84 -22.94 19.86 5.29
C THR A 84 -23.47 19.57 3.86
N ALA A 85 -24.67 19.04 3.60
CA ALA A 85 -25.83 18.79 4.44
C ALA A 85 -26.72 17.68 3.84
N GLU A 86 -27.26 16.83 4.70
CA GLU A 86 -28.57 16.22 4.50
C GLU A 86 -29.66 17.27 4.80
N PRO A 87 -30.78 17.25 4.06
CA PRO A 87 -32.08 17.40 4.70
C PRO A 87 -32.82 16.08 4.65
N SER A 88 -33.03 15.54 5.84
CA SER A 88 -33.86 14.39 6.14
C SER A 88 -35.36 14.71 6.00
N ALA A 89 -36.13 13.65 5.76
CA ALA A 89 -37.60 13.50 5.86
C ALA A 89 -38.42 14.05 4.67
N THR A 90 -39.36 13.33 4.06
CA THR A 90 -40.43 12.52 4.68
C THR A 90 -41.05 11.55 3.66
N LEU A 91 -41.51 10.40 4.20
CA LEU A 91 -42.17 9.24 3.58
C LEU A 91 -43.32 9.51 2.58
N PRO A 92 -43.70 8.51 1.75
CA PRO A 92 -44.88 8.54 0.90
C PRO A 92 -46.15 8.18 1.69
N SER A 93 -47.25 8.89 1.47
CA SER A 93 -48.59 8.40 1.81
C SER A 93 -49.66 9.03 0.94
N ALA A 94 -50.55 8.15 0.50
CA ALA A 94 -51.69 8.38 -0.36
C ALA A 94 -52.81 9.20 0.31
N ARG A 95 -53.75 9.66 -0.54
CA ARG A 95 -55.22 9.76 -0.37
C ARG A 95 -55.83 11.19 -0.50
N THR A 96 -56.67 11.30 -1.53
CA THR A 96 -57.87 12.15 -1.85
C THR A 96 -58.55 12.81 -0.63
N PRO A 97 -59.22 14.02 -0.64
CA PRO A 97 -60.40 14.44 -1.48
C PRO A 97 -60.56 16.01 -1.61
N PRO A 98 -61.72 16.66 -1.88
CA PRO A 98 -63.07 16.22 -2.33
C PRO A 98 -63.44 16.55 -3.79
#